data_AF-W4JR10-F1
#
_entry.id   AF-W4JR10-F1
#
_cell.length_a   1.000
_cell.length_b   1.000
_cell.length_c   1.000
_cell.angle_alpha   90.00
_cell.angle_beta   90.00
_cell.angle_gamma   90.00
#
_symmetry.space_group_name_H-M   'P 1'
#
loop_
_entity.id
_entity.type
_entity.pdbx_description
1 polymer ?
#
loop_
_entity_poly.entity_id
_entity_poly.type
_entity_poly.pdbx_seq_one_letter_code
_entity_poly.pdbx_strand_id
1 'polypeptide(L)'
;MYGKHANASHPLYTSAYQAPEMRERFEQLGVSLLSDSCMEEEQEREVSHETERERQVERPPCNQPAQHRLPSAVRTFVQTGQIPHNSSAFIPLFRLLDPDSSPHDSGSWSHHLFAPADFMTTVLLDDVSGITQYLRPANWVISSTKDTALLVVLSPYEVNALLPELRRSTAVHLHMYAPRVTQAMRHLNNIDFYSISSLPKSGWVPPPRIVRSQLSLWAGELYLNNYETYLELCAFLGIYTTPGTAGVQSDGFVKLSHREAS
;
A
#
# COMPACT_ATOMS: atom_id res chain seq x y z
N MET A 1 -48.04 -37.59 -11.95
CA MET A 1 -48.83 -38.34 -12.96
C MET A 1 -47.98 -38.48 -14.22
N TYR A 2 -48.09 -39.65 -14.85
CA TYR A 2 -47.51 -40.12 -16.12
C TYR A 2 -46.04 -40.61 -16.16
N GLY A 3 -45.91 -41.88 -16.57
CA GLY A 3 -44.65 -42.52 -17.03
C GLY A 3 -44.38 -43.88 -16.40
N LYS A 4 -45.34 -44.82 -16.44
CA LYS A 4 -45.26 -46.11 -17.19
C LYS A 4 -44.05 -47.00 -16.81
N HIS A 5 -44.37 -48.13 -16.17
CA HIS A 5 -43.53 -49.33 -16.07
C HIS A 5 -42.97 -49.72 -17.45
N ALA A 6 -41.68 -49.49 -17.66
CA ALA A 6 -40.93 -50.09 -18.77
C ALA A 6 -40.27 -51.37 -18.23
N ASN A 7 -41.04 -52.46 -18.21
CA ASN A 7 -40.52 -53.80 -18.01
C ASN A 7 -39.92 -54.25 -19.34
N ALA A 8 -38.70 -53.80 -19.63
CA ALA A 8 -37.98 -54.17 -20.85
C ALA A 8 -36.76 -55.01 -20.44
N SER A 9 -36.96 -56.32 -20.29
CA SER A 9 -35.85 -57.27 -20.17
C SER A 9 -35.04 -57.25 -21.47
N HIS A 10 -33.87 -56.62 -21.47
CA HIS A 10 -32.97 -56.59 -22.62
C HIS A 10 -32.59 -58.04 -23.01
N PRO A 11 -32.67 -58.44 -24.30
CA PRO A 11 -32.60 -59.85 -24.73
C PRO A 11 -31.28 -60.56 -24.37
N LEU A 12 -30.22 -59.81 -24.06
CA LEU A 12 -28.93 -60.34 -23.61
C LEU A 12 -28.99 -60.93 -22.19
N TYR A 13 -29.76 -60.32 -21.28
CA TYR A 13 -29.88 -60.79 -19.89
C TYR A 13 -30.65 -62.10 -19.78
N THR A 14 -31.70 -62.27 -20.61
CA THR A 14 -32.48 -63.51 -20.67
C THR A 14 -31.65 -64.69 -21.18
N SER A 15 -30.70 -64.45 -22.08
CA SER A 15 -29.84 -65.50 -22.63
C SER A 15 -28.76 -65.95 -21.65
N ALA A 16 -28.20 -65.02 -20.85
CA ALA A 16 -27.23 -65.33 -19.80
C ALA A 16 -27.80 -66.25 -18.69
N TYR A 17 -29.07 -66.09 -18.32
CA TYR A 17 -29.75 -66.95 -17.34
C TYR A 17 -30.03 -68.37 -17.85
N GLN A 18 -29.99 -68.60 -19.17
CA GLN A 18 -30.26 -69.90 -19.77
C GLN A 18 -29.02 -70.81 -19.82
N ALA A 19 -27.81 -70.27 -19.62
CA ALA A 19 -26.60 -71.05 -19.48
C ALA A 19 -26.47 -71.62 -18.05
N PRO A 20 -26.40 -72.96 -17.87
CA PRO A 20 -26.44 -73.59 -16.54
C PRO A 20 -25.24 -73.23 -15.66
N GLU A 21 -24.04 -73.13 -16.23
CA GLU A 21 -22.82 -72.76 -15.50
C GLU A 21 -22.86 -71.32 -14.95
N MET A 22 -23.50 -70.40 -15.68
CA MET A 22 -23.67 -69.01 -15.22
C MET A 22 -24.71 -68.90 -14.12
N ARG A 23 -25.79 -69.70 -14.21
CA ARG A 23 -26.84 -69.74 -13.18
C ARG A 23 -26.31 -70.20 -11.83
N GLU A 24 -25.52 -71.27 -11.82
CA GLU A 24 -24.92 -71.80 -10.58
C GLU A 24 -23.98 -70.78 -9.93
N ARG A 25 -23.18 -70.06 -10.74
CA ARG A 25 -22.33 -68.97 -10.22
C ARG A 25 -23.15 -67.80 -9.65
N PHE A 26 -24.26 -67.42 -10.27
CA PHE A 26 -25.12 -66.34 -9.76
C PHE A 26 -25.78 -66.72 -8.42
N GLU A 27 -26.19 -67.97 -8.24
CA GLU A 27 -26.73 -68.48 -6.97
C GLU A 27 -25.67 -68.49 -5.87
N GLN A 28 -24.44 -68.92 -6.17
CA GLN A 28 -23.32 -68.88 -5.20
C GLN A 28 -22.97 -67.45 -4.76
N LEU A 29 -23.13 -66.48 -5.66
CA LEU A 29 -22.89 -65.06 -5.39
C LEU A 29 -24.11 -64.33 -4.80
N GLY A 30 -25.24 -65.04 -4.61
CA GLY A 30 -26.45 -64.50 -3.99
C GLY A 30 -27.26 -63.53 -4.87
N VAL A 31 -27.09 -63.55 -6.19
CA VAL A 31 -27.77 -62.64 -7.12
C VAL A 31 -29.07 -63.27 -7.64
N SER A 32 -30.23 -62.78 -7.18
CA SER A 32 -31.55 -63.38 -7.45
C SER A 32 -32.37 -62.69 -8.55
N LEU A 33 -31.98 -61.50 -9.03
CA LEU A 33 -32.61 -60.82 -10.17
C LEU A 33 -31.59 -59.93 -10.89
N LEU A 34 -31.45 -60.08 -12.21
CA LEU A 34 -30.72 -59.12 -13.06
C LEU A 34 -31.69 -58.01 -13.48
N SER A 35 -31.91 -57.04 -12.60
CA SER A 35 -32.55 -55.77 -12.99
C SER A 35 -31.51 -54.89 -13.68
N ASP A 36 -31.94 -54.11 -14.69
CA ASP A 36 -31.12 -53.03 -15.23
C ASP A 36 -30.64 -52.18 -14.06
N SER A 37 -29.33 -52.19 -13.81
CA SER A 37 -28.67 -51.22 -12.95
C SER A 37 -28.77 -49.89 -13.68
N CYS A 38 -29.92 -49.22 -13.51
CA CYS A 38 -30.08 -47.83 -13.88
C CYS A 38 -29.14 -47.03 -12.98
N MET A 39 -27.89 -46.92 -13.45
CA MET A 39 -26.89 -45.90 -13.14
C MET A 39 -26.83 -45.49 -11.66
N GLU A 40 -26.05 -46.22 -10.86
CA GLU A 40 -25.38 -45.57 -9.72
C GLU A 40 -24.24 -44.70 -10.30
N GLU A 41 -24.61 -43.57 -10.90
CA GLU A 41 -23.65 -42.54 -11.29
C GLU A 41 -23.27 -41.72 -10.05
N GLU A 42 -22.05 -41.89 -9.55
CA GLU A 42 -21.43 -40.90 -8.66
C GLU A 42 -21.08 -39.66 -9.49
N GLN A 43 -21.90 -38.61 -9.39
CA GLN A 43 -21.55 -37.30 -9.96
C GLN A 43 -20.69 -36.51 -8.98
N GLU A 44 -19.39 -36.39 -9.29
CA GLU A 44 -18.52 -35.40 -8.65
C GLU A 44 -18.97 -34.00 -9.08
N ARG A 45 -19.59 -33.25 -8.15
CA ARG A 45 -19.93 -31.85 -8.36
C ARG A 45 -18.76 -30.98 -7.89
N GLU A 46 -17.97 -30.46 -8.82
CA GLU A 46 -16.94 -29.47 -8.52
C GLU A 46 -17.62 -28.17 -8.06
N VAL A 47 -17.51 -27.85 -6.77
CA VAL A 47 -18.05 -26.61 -6.20
C VAL A 47 -16.94 -25.56 -6.23
N SER A 48 -16.95 -24.70 -7.25
CA SER A 48 -16.15 -23.48 -7.24
C SER A 48 -16.74 -22.51 -6.20
N HIS A 49 -16.12 -22.41 -5.02
CA HIS A 49 -16.45 -21.39 -4.04
C HIS A 49 -16.04 -20.01 -4.59
N GLU A 50 -16.96 -19.36 -5.31
CA GLU A 50 -16.82 -17.95 -5.66
C GLU A 50 -17.04 -17.13 -4.39
N THR A 51 -15.94 -16.72 -3.75
CA THR A 51 -15.99 -15.77 -2.63
C THR A 51 -16.18 -14.37 -3.22
N GLU A 52 -17.42 -13.94 -3.32
CA GLU A 52 -17.74 -12.55 -3.68
C GLU A 52 -17.32 -11.64 -2.52
N ARG A 53 -16.36 -10.74 -2.78
CA ARG A 53 -15.85 -9.79 -1.80
C ARG A 53 -16.41 -8.41 -2.11
N GLU A 54 -17.53 -8.05 -1.49
CA GLU A 54 -18.08 -6.70 -1.57
C GLU A 54 -17.16 -5.71 -0.83
N ARG A 55 -16.66 -4.70 -1.53
CA ARG A 55 -15.87 -3.61 -0.94
C ARG A 55 -16.80 -2.44 -0.63
N GLN A 56 -17.15 -2.25 0.64
CA GLN A 56 -17.78 -1.02 1.09
C GLN A 56 -16.72 0.09 1.16
N VAL A 57 -16.88 1.14 0.34
CA VAL A 57 -15.95 2.29 0.32
C VAL A 57 -16.52 3.39 1.21
N GLU A 58 -15.95 3.55 2.39
CA GLU A 58 -16.18 4.72 3.22
C GLU A 58 -15.32 5.87 2.69
N ARG A 59 -15.96 6.99 2.31
CA ARG A 59 -15.28 8.18 1.82
C ARG A 59 -15.29 9.26 2.91
N PRO A 60 -14.24 10.09 2.99
CA PRO A 60 -14.27 11.27 3.86
C PRO A 60 -15.51 12.13 3.58
N PRO A 61 -16.05 12.83 4.59
CA PRO A 61 -17.14 13.79 4.40
C PRO A 61 -16.88 14.82 3.30
N CYS A 62 -17.93 15.35 2.68
CA CYS A 62 -17.77 16.45 1.73
C CYS A 62 -17.44 17.74 2.49
N ASN A 63 -16.35 18.42 2.12
CA ASN A 63 -15.92 19.69 2.70
C ASN A 63 -15.55 20.69 1.60
N GLN A 64 -15.52 21.99 1.94
CA GLN A 64 -15.15 23.03 0.99
C GLN A 64 -13.66 22.92 0.64
N PRO A 65 -13.28 22.94 -0.65
CA PRO A 65 -11.87 22.89 -1.04
C PRO A 65 -11.15 24.18 -0.65
N ALA A 66 -9.92 24.06 -0.15
CA ALA A 66 -9.08 25.21 0.13
C ALA A 66 -8.66 25.90 -1.19
N GLN A 67 -8.56 27.23 -1.16
CA GLN A 67 -8.09 27.98 -2.32
C GLN A 67 -6.56 27.89 -2.42
N HIS A 68 -6.08 27.33 -3.53
CA HIS A 68 -4.64 27.18 -3.73
C HIS A 68 -3.91 28.52 -3.90
N ARG A 69 -2.74 28.63 -3.27
CA ARG A 69 -1.84 29.77 -3.37
C ARG A 69 -0.40 29.31 -3.36
N LEU A 70 0.46 29.97 -4.12
CA LEU A 70 1.90 29.72 -4.10
C LEU A 70 2.60 30.79 -3.26
N PRO A 71 3.10 30.48 -2.04
CA PRO A 71 3.84 31.44 -1.24
C PRO A 71 5.14 31.86 -1.93
N SER A 72 5.50 33.14 -1.83
CA SER A 72 6.75 33.67 -2.42
C SER A 72 8.00 32.96 -1.91
N ALA A 73 8.01 32.54 -0.65
CA ALA A 73 9.09 31.77 -0.04
C ALA A 73 9.36 30.44 -0.75
N VAL A 74 8.35 29.79 -1.33
CA VAL A 74 8.53 28.54 -2.09
C VAL A 74 9.28 28.83 -3.40
N ARG A 75 8.95 29.94 -4.07
CA ARG A 75 9.68 30.40 -5.25
C ARG A 75 11.12 30.76 -4.91
N THR A 76 11.36 31.43 -3.78
CA THR A 76 12.72 31.72 -3.29
C THR A 76 13.49 30.43 -3.04
N PHE A 77 12.90 29.44 -2.37
CA PHE A 77 13.52 28.13 -2.16
C PHE A 77 13.92 27.44 -3.48
N VAL A 78 13.06 27.44 -4.50
CA VAL A 78 13.40 26.87 -5.82
C VAL A 78 14.60 27.57 -6.46
N GLN A 79 14.76 28.87 -6.23
CA GLN A 79 15.87 29.67 -6.76
C GLN A 79 17.17 29.49 -5.98
N THR A 80 17.10 29.38 -4.65
CA THR A 80 18.28 29.38 -3.76
C THR A 80 18.69 28.00 -3.28
N GLY A 81 17.77 27.04 -3.28
CA GLY A 81 17.93 25.72 -2.66
C GLY A 81 17.82 25.75 -1.14
N GLN A 82 17.47 26.88 -0.54
CA GLN A 82 17.41 27.03 0.93
C GLN A 82 16.03 27.51 1.36
N ILE A 83 15.47 26.85 2.37
CA ILE A 83 14.26 27.32 3.02
C ILE A 83 14.60 28.62 3.76
N PRO A 84 13.90 29.74 3.52
CA PRO A 84 14.17 30.98 4.23
C PRO A 84 13.98 30.80 5.74
N HIS A 85 14.90 31.33 6.54
CA HIS A 85 14.83 31.26 8.00
C HIS A 85 13.49 31.81 8.51
N ASN A 86 12.88 31.13 9.49
CA ASN A 86 11.60 31.50 10.11
C ASN A 86 10.43 31.65 9.12
N SER A 87 10.51 31.04 7.95
CA SER A 87 9.41 31.06 6.98
C SER A 87 8.25 30.19 7.46
N SER A 88 7.10 30.80 7.78
CA SER A 88 5.84 30.08 8.04
C SER A 88 5.27 29.37 6.81
N ALA A 89 5.81 29.63 5.62
CA ALA A 89 5.36 28.97 4.39
C ALA A 89 5.76 27.49 4.29
N PHE A 90 6.74 27.03 5.08
CA PHE A 90 7.18 25.63 5.10
C PHE A 90 6.81 25.01 6.44
N ILE A 91 6.13 23.87 6.37
CA ILE A 91 5.60 23.13 7.50
C ILE A 91 6.29 21.75 7.51
N PRO A 92 6.83 21.28 8.65
CA PRO A 92 7.30 19.90 8.78
C PRO A 92 6.20 18.93 8.38
N LEU A 93 6.53 17.97 7.53
CA LEU A 93 5.56 17.10 6.87
C LEU A 93 4.67 16.36 7.89
N PHE A 94 5.27 15.89 8.98
CA PHE A 94 4.60 15.12 10.03
C PHE A 94 3.78 15.96 11.02
N ARG A 95 3.78 17.30 10.92
CA ARG A 95 2.98 18.16 11.81
C ARG A 95 1.48 17.83 11.76
N LEU A 96 0.97 17.33 10.64
CA LEU A 96 -0.44 16.94 10.53
C LEU A 96 -0.79 15.67 11.33
N LEU A 97 0.19 14.81 11.61
CA LEU A 97 -0.01 13.59 12.42
C LEU A 97 0.22 13.85 13.91
N ASP A 98 0.92 14.93 14.24
CA ASP A 98 1.21 15.36 15.60
C ASP A 98 0.99 16.88 15.74
N PRO A 99 -0.27 17.35 15.70
CA PRO A 99 -0.59 18.78 15.73
C PRO A 99 -0.26 19.44 17.07
N ASP A 100 -0.19 18.66 18.15
CA ASP A 100 0.14 19.13 19.50
C ASP A 100 1.66 19.32 19.71
N SER A 101 2.49 18.74 18.83
CA SER A 101 3.94 18.95 18.86
C SER A 101 4.34 20.40 18.58
N SER A 102 5.25 20.92 19.39
CA SER A 102 5.80 22.25 19.17
C SER A 102 6.57 22.31 17.84
N PRO A 103 6.53 23.44 17.10
CA PRO A 103 7.21 23.56 15.82
C PRO A 103 8.71 23.28 15.84
N HIS A 104 9.33 23.48 17.01
CA HIS A 104 10.75 23.28 17.26
C HIS A 104 11.06 21.92 17.91
N ASP A 105 10.01 21.20 18.32
CA ASP A 105 10.08 19.95 19.03
C ASP A 105 9.58 18.87 18.06
N SER A 106 10.35 18.60 17.01
CA SER A 106 9.97 17.63 15.98
C SER A 106 10.01 16.17 16.48
N GLY A 107 10.17 15.97 17.80
CA GLY A 107 10.22 14.67 18.43
C GLY A 107 11.20 13.74 17.71
N SER A 108 10.76 12.51 17.43
CA SER A 108 11.53 11.51 16.69
C SER A 108 11.48 11.69 15.17
N TRP A 109 10.75 12.69 14.64
CA TRP A 109 10.60 12.92 13.19
C TRP A 109 11.77 13.73 12.63
N SER A 110 12.06 13.52 11.34
CA SER A 110 13.15 14.22 10.66
C SER A 110 12.85 15.70 10.51
N HIS A 111 13.81 16.52 10.94
CA HIS A 111 13.83 17.97 10.68
C HIS A 111 14.15 18.33 9.22
N HIS A 112 14.20 17.36 8.30
CA HIS A 112 14.55 17.56 6.89
C HIS A 112 13.40 17.21 5.94
N LEU A 113 12.19 16.94 6.45
CA LEU A 113 10.99 16.70 5.63
C LEU A 113 9.98 17.81 5.82
N PHE A 114 9.74 18.58 4.76
CA PHE A 114 8.80 19.69 4.77
C PHE A 114 7.80 19.60 3.64
N ALA A 115 6.75 20.38 3.75
CA ALA A 115 5.86 20.71 2.66
C ALA A 115 5.44 22.18 2.77
N PRO A 116 5.09 22.82 1.65
CA PRO A 116 4.48 24.15 1.71
C PRO A 116 3.13 24.13 2.44
N ALA A 117 2.74 25.27 3.01
CA ALA A 117 1.44 25.42 3.67
C ALA A 117 0.25 25.08 2.74
N ASP A 118 0.37 25.31 1.43
CA ASP A 118 -0.66 24.94 0.45
C ASP A 118 -0.83 23.42 0.32
N PHE A 119 0.28 22.67 0.29
CA PHE A 119 0.23 21.20 0.27
C PHE A 119 -0.50 20.65 1.48
N MET A 120 -0.27 21.25 2.66
CA MET A 120 -0.85 20.82 3.93
C MET A 120 -2.34 21.18 4.08
N THR A 121 -2.86 22.10 3.25
CA THR A 121 -4.24 22.60 3.37
C THR A 121 -5.07 22.19 2.15
N THR A 122 -5.81 21.10 2.24
CA THR A 122 -6.62 20.56 1.13
C THR A 122 -8.08 21.02 1.16
N VAL A 123 -8.63 21.09 2.36
CA VAL A 123 -10.02 21.46 2.63
C VAL A 123 -10.07 22.47 3.76
N LEU A 124 -11.13 23.26 3.79
CA LEU A 124 -11.45 24.12 4.92
C LEU A 124 -12.19 23.25 5.96
N LEU A 125 -11.60 23.12 7.15
CA LEU A 125 -12.15 22.36 8.27
C LEU A 125 -12.29 23.25 9.48
N ASP A 126 -13.39 23.08 10.21
CA ASP A 126 -13.62 23.72 11.50
C ASP A 126 -12.84 23.00 12.62
N ASP A 127 -12.57 21.71 12.44
CA ASP A 127 -11.80 20.85 13.35
C ASP A 127 -10.65 20.14 12.60
N VAL A 128 -9.44 20.24 13.15
CA VAL A 128 -8.22 19.66 12.58
C VAL A 128 -8.20 18.14 12.73
N SER A 129 -9.00 17.55 13.62
CA SER A 129 -9.03 16.11 13.88
C SER A 129 -9.30 15.24 12.63
N GLY A 130 -10.00 15.77 11.63
CA GLY A 130 -10.32 15.09 10.38
C GLY A 130 -9.34 15.32 9.22
N ILE A 131 -8.30 16.15 9.40
CA ILE A 131 -7.45 16.60 8.28
C ILE A 131 -6.69 15.45 7.60
N THR A 132 -6.37 14.40 8.36
CA THR A 132 -5.66 13.21 7.87
C THR A 132 -6.47 12.39 6.86
N GLN A 133 -7.79 12.58 6.80
CA GLN A 133 -8.64 11.95 5.79
C GLN A 133 -8.50 12.61 4.40
N TYR A 134 -7.87 13.78 4.34
CA TYR A 134 -7.73 14.59 3.13
C TYR A 134 -6.26 14.82 2.75
N LEU A 135 -5.35 13.93 3.16
CA LEU A 135 -3.93 14.02 2.80
C LEU A 135 -3.74 13.92 1.28
N ARG A 136 -2.82 14.74 0.75
CA ARG A 136 -2.43 14.69 -0.66
C ARG A 136 -1.42 13.57 -0.90
N PRO A 137 -1.46 12.91 -2.07
CA PRO A 137 -0.40 11.98 -2.45
C PRO A 137 0.93 12.74 -2.61
N ALA A 138 1.98 12.20 -2.02
CA ALA A 138 3.33 12.78 -2.02
C ALA A 138 4.11 12.46 -3.32
N ASN A 139 3.52 12.73 -4.48
CA ASN A 139 4.09 12.30 -5.77
C ASN A 139 5.24 13.17 -6.29
N TRP A 140 5.38 14.37 -5.75
CA TRP A 140 6.34 15.37 -6.21
C TRP A 140 7.21 15.79 -5.05
N VAL A 141 8.51 15.52 -5.16
CA VAL A 141 9.47 15.73 -4.08
C VAL A 141 10.62 16.56 -4.62
N ILE A 142 11.00 17.63 -3.93
CA ILE A 142 12.18 18.41 -4.26
C ILE A 142 13.31 18.04 -3.29
N SER A 143 14.52 17.79 -3.82
CA SER A 143 15.75 17.77 -3.03
C SER A 143 16.56 19.05 -3.26
N SER A 144 17.27 19.51 -2.23
CA SER A 144 18.18 20.65 -2.35
C SER A 144 19.61 20.23 -2.70
N THR A 145 20.32 21.07 -3.46
CA THR A 145 21.77 20.92 -3.66
C THR A 145 22.60 21.60 -2.57
N LYS A 146 21.98 22.44 -1.73
CA LYS A 146 22.62 23.12 -0.59
C LYS A 146 22.55 22.29 0.68
N ASP A 147 21.49 21.51 0.83
CA ASP A 147 21.28 20.56 1.91
C ASP A 147 20.77 19.25 1.31
N THR A 148 21.64 18.24 1.26
CA THR A 148 21.34 16.95 0.62
C THR A 148 20.38 16.09 1.42
N ALA A 149 20.16 16.40 2.70
CA ALA A 149 19.17 15.71 3.52
C ALA A 149 17.76 16.30 3.35
N LEU A 150 17.66 17.56 2.94
CA LEU A 150 16.40 18.28 2.81
C LEU A 150 15.54 17.75 1.65
N LEU A 151 14.32 17.35 2.00
CA LEU A 151 13.25 16.99 1.09
C LEU A 151 12.01 17.86 1.33
N VAL A 152 11.44 18.40 0.25
CA VAL A 152 10.20 19.17 0.27
C VAL A 152 9.16 18.49 -0.62
N VAL A 153 8.00 18.13 -0.07
CA VAL A 153 6.90 17.55 -0.83
C VAL A 153 6.00 18.67 -1.36
N LEU A 154 5.68 18.66 -2.66
CA LEU A 154 4.88 19.68 -3.31
C LEU A 154 3.58 19.11 -3.84
N SER A 155 2.58 19.97 -3.95
CA SER A 155 1.34 19.64 -4.62
C SER A 155 1.46 19.76 -6.15
N PRO A 156 0.57 19.09 -6.91
CA PRO A 156 0.53 19.27 -8.36
C PRO A 156 0.31 20.74 -8.78
N TYR A 157 -0.45 21.52 -8.01
CA TYR A 157 -0.67 22.94 -8.26
C TYR A 157 0.64 23.73 -8.21
N GLU A 158 1.42 23.54 -7.14
CA GLU A 158 2.68 24.24 -6.93
C GLU A 158 3.73 23.84 -7.96
N VAL A 159 3.83 22.54 -8.25
CA VAL A 159 4.72 22.03 -9.29
C VAL A 159 4.38 22.63 -10.64
N ASN A 160 3.09 22.68 -11.02
CA ASN A 160 2.68 23.28 -12.29
C ASN A 160 3.06 24.76 -12.40
N ALA A 161 2.87 25.52 -11.31
CA ALA A 161 3.23 26.93 -11.25
C ALA A 161 4.74 27.20 -11.25
N LEU A 162 5.54 26.28 -10.73
CA LEU A 162 7.00 26.38 -10.60
C LEU A 162 7.79 25.65 -11.70
N LEU A 163 7.11 24.90 -12.56
CA LEU A 163 7.75 24.02 -13.55
C LEU A 163 8.77 24.75 -14.44
N PRO A 164 8.51 26.00 -14.92
CA PRO A 164 9.50 26.74 -15.69
C PRO A 164 10.77 27.05 -14.89
N GLU A 165 10.65 27.45 -13.62
CA GLU A 165 11.81 27.72 -12.75
C GLU A 165 12.55 26.44 -12.40
N LEU A 166 11.83 25.36 -12.06
CA LEU A 166 12.40 24.06 -11.70
C LEU A 166 13.24 23.47 -12.83
N ARG A 167 12.78 23.58 -14.08
CA ARG A 167 13.54 23.12 -15.25
C ARG A 167 14.87 23.84 -15.44
N ARG A 168 14.99 25.08 -14.96
CA ARG A 168 16.21 25.91 -15.08
C ARG A 168 17.03 25.93 -13.80
N SER A 169 16.51 25.41 -12.69
CA SER A 169 17.18 25.52 -11.39
C SER A 169 18.36 24.56 -11.31
N THR A 170 19.48 25.06 -10.79
CA THR A 170 20.64 24.26 -10.36
C THR A 170 20.71 24.12 -8.84
N ALA A 171 19.79 24.77 -8.12
CA ALA A 171 19.75 24.79 -6.68
C ALA A 171 18.89 23.66 -6.09
N VAL A 172 17.97 23.12 -6.90
CA VAL A 172 17.07 22.04 -6.51
C VAL A 172 16.84 21.06 -7.65
N HIS A 173 16.43 19.84 -7.30
CA HIS A 173 15.98 18.81 -8.22
C HIS A 173 14.55 18.40 -7.88
N LEU A 174 13.65 18.40 -8.87
CA LEU A 174 12.29 17.92 -8.69
C LEU A 174 12.21 16.45 -9.10
N HIS A 175 11.79 15.59 -8.20
CA HIS A 175 11.71 14.15 -8.37
C HIS A 175 10.26 13.71 -8.52
N MET A 176 10.03 12.80 -9.45
CA MET A 176 8.79 12.04 -9.50
C MET A 176 8.93 10.85 -8.54
N TYR A 177 8.00 10.77 -7.60
CA TYR A 177 7.98 9.76 -6.56
C TYR A 177 6.64 9.02 -6.61
N ALA A 178 6.65 7.70 -6.50
CA ALA A 178 5.43 6.91 -6.38
C ALA A 178 5.62 5.79 -5.34
N PRO A 179 4.92 5.84 -4.19
CA PRO A 179 5.02 4.83 -3.15
C PRO A 179 4.43 3.50 -3.63
N ARG A 180 5.00 2.38 -3.19
CA ARG A 180 4.48 1.04 -3.50
C ARG A 180 3.40 0.65 -2.49
N VAL A 181 2.15 0.93 -2.85
CA VAL A 181 0.97 0.58 -2.02
C VAL A 181 0.38 -0.79 -2.35
N THR A 182 0.77 -1.39 -3.48
CA THR A 182 0.43 -2.78 -3.82
C THR A 182 1.65 -3.55 -4.32
N GLN A 183 1.65 -4.88 -4.17
CA GLN A 183 2.77 -5.73 -4.58
C GLN A 183 3.09 -5.62 -6.08
N ALA A 184 2.06 -5.44 -6.91
CA ALA A 184 2.17 -5.36 -8.37
C ALA A 184 2.80 -4.04 -8.86
N MET A 185 2.93 -3.03 -8.00
CA MET A 185 3.54 -1.75 -8.37
C MET A 185 5.05 -1.90 -8.59
N ARG A 186 5.52 -1.29 -9.68
CA ARG A 186 6.95 -1.16 -9.99
C ARG A 186 7.65 -0.26 -8.97
N HIS A 187 8.96 -0.42 -8.86
CA HIS A 187 9.83 0.38 -7.99
C HIS A 187 10.06 1.78 -8.57
N LEU A 188 9.10 2.68 -8.31
CA LEU A 188 9.10 4.10 -8.72
C LEU A 188 9.21 5.06 -7.52
N ASN A 189 9.53 4.50 -6.36
CA ASN A 189 9.71 5.19 -5.07
C ASN A 189 11.16 5.68 -4.87
N ASN A 190 12.10 5.32 -5.75
CA ASN A 190 13.45 5.83 -5.64
C ASN A 190 13.53 7.27 -6.16
N ILE A 191 14.10 8.16 -5.35
CA ILE A 191 14.23 9.60 -5.66
C ILE A 191 15.09 9.84 -6.92
N ASP A 192 15.99 8.92 -7.28
CA ASP A 192 16.80 8.99 -8.50
C ASP A 192 16.13 8.41 -9.75
N PHE A 193 14.89 7.88 -9.65
CA PHE A 193 14.20 7.27 -10.78
C PHE A 193 13.96 8.26 -11.93
N TYR A 194 13.40 9.44 -11.60
CA TYR A 194 13.14 10.48 -12.59
C TYR A 194 13.16 11.86 -11.95
N SER A 195 14.08 12.71 -12.42
CA SER A 195 14.25 14.08 -11.95
C SER A 195 14.09 15.12 -13.07
N ILE A 196 13.35 16.18 -12.82
CA ILE A 196 13.33 17.43 -13.56
C ILE A 196 14.42 18.33 -12.96
N SER A 197 15.26 18.89 -13.85
CA SER A 197 16.65 19.29 -13.54
C SER A 197 17.50 18.06 -13.23
N SER A 198 18.15 17.53 -14.29
CA SER A 198 18.88 16.26 -14.24
C SER A 198 19.88 16.23 -13.09
N LEU A 199 19.91 15.12 -12.36
CA LEU A 199 20.90 14.90 -11.33
C LEU A 199 22.32 14.90 -11.92
N PRO A 200 23.33 15.39 -11.16
CA PRO A 200 24.72 15.25 -11.55
C PRO A 200 25.07 13.78 -11.81
N LYS A 201 25.65 13.47 -12.97
CA LYS A 201 26.07 12.10 -13.34
C LYS A 201 27.11 11.52 -12.38
N SER A 202 27.86 12.39 -11.70
CA SER A 202 28.86 12.01 -10.70
C SER A 202 28.70 12.90 -9.47
N GLY A 203 28.77 12.30 -8.28
CA GLY A 203 28.77 13.02 -7.02
C GLY A 203 27.40 13.42 -6.47
N TRP A 204 26.30 13.02 -7.13
CA TRP A 204 25.00 13.09 -6.48
C TRP A 204 24.92 12.05 -5.36
N VAL A 205 24.50 12.50 -4.19
CA VAL A 205 24.31 11.65 -3.01
C VAL A 205 22.82 11.66 -2.68
N PRO A 206 22.16 10.47 -2.60
CA PRO A 206 20.78 10.40 -2.20
C PRO A 206 20.59 10.89 -0.76
N PRO A 207 19.41 11.45 -0.42
CA PRO A 207 19.09 11.80 0.95
C PRO A 207 19.27 10.61 1.91
N PRO A 208 19.59 10.88 3.20
CA PRO A 208 19.80 9.83 4.20
C PRO A 208 18.64 8.84 4.25
N ARG A 209 18.94 7.57 4.49
CA ARG A 209 17.96 6.47 4.52
C ARG A 209 16.77 6.79 5.43
N ILE A 210 17.01 7.28 6.65
CA ILE A 210 15.95 7.65 7.60
C ILE A 210 14.96 8.67 7.03
N VAL A 211 15.44 9.68 6.29
CA VAL A 211 14.59 10.70 5.66
C VAL A 211 13.74 10.05 4.57
N ARG A 212 14.33 9.16 3.76
CA ARG A 212 13.60 8.43 2.71
C ARG A 212 12.56 7.47 3.31
N SER A 213 12.89 6.76 4.39
CA SER A 213 11.97 5.86 5.09
C SER A 213 10.78 6.61 5.70
N GLN A 214 11.01 7.80 6.25
CA GLN A 214 9.93 8.65 6.73
C GLN A 214 9.08 9.21 5.57
N LEU A 215 9.67 9.61 4.45
CA LEU A 215 8.90 9.98 3.26
C LEU A 215 8.03 8.81 2.77
N SER A 216 8.58 7.59 2.73
CA SER A 216 7.85 6.36 2.41
C SER A 216 6.67 6.13 3.35
N LEU A 217 6.89 6.29 4.65
CA LEU A 217 5.84 6.16 5.67
C LEU A 217 4.72 7.20 5.46
N TRP A 218 5.08 8.48 5.27
CA TRP A 218 4.11 9.54 4.97
C TRP A 218 3.30 9.24 3.71
N ALA A 219 3.97 8.73 2.67
CA ALA A 219 3.35 8.40 1.40
C ALA A 219 2.49 7.12 1.44
N GLY A 220 2.41 6.44 2.61
CA GLY A 220 1.62 5.23 2.80
C GLY A 220 2.21 4.00 2.10
N GLU A 221 3.53 3.96 1.90
CA GLU A 221 4.18 2.82 1.26
C GLU A 221 4.05 1.54 2.11
N LEU A 222 3.58 0.45 1.48
CA LEU A 222 3.32 -0.84 2.14
C LEU A 222 4.32 -1.92 1.72
N TYR A 223 4.95 -1.78 0.54
CA TYR A 223 5.83 -2.78 -0.06
C TYR A 223 7.24 -2.25 -0.25
N LEU A 224 8.07 -2.46 0.79
CA LEU A 224 9.45 -2.00 0.85
C LEU A 224 10.36 -2.68 -0.18
N ASN A 225 11.45 -2.02 -0.53
CA ASN A 225 12.36 -2.48 -1.59
C ASN A 225 13.22 -3.68 -1.19
N ASN A 226 13.56 -3.80 0.08
CA ASN A 226 14.41 -4.87 0.61
C ASN A 226 14.20 -5.06 2.12
N TYR A 227 14.76 -6.15 2.65
CA TYR A 227 14.64 -6.50 4.06
C TYR A 227 15.37 -5.54 5.01
N GLU A 228 16.45 -4.90 4.56
CA GLU A 228 17.18 -3.90 5.37
C GLU A 228 16.30 -2.67 5.64
N THR A 229 15.61 -2.15 4.63
CA THR A 229 14.63 -1.04 4.79
C THR A 229 13.48 -1.44 5.72
N TYR A 230 13.06 -2.70 5.70
CA TYR A 230 12.07 -3.23 6.64
C TYR A 230 12.56 -3.17 8.09
N LEU A 231 13.77 -3.68 8.36
CA LEU A 231 14.35 -3.64 9.70
C LEU A 231 14.53 -2.20 10.22
N GLU A 232 14.99 -1.29 9.36
CA GLU A 232 15.14 0.13 9.69
C GLU A 232 13.79 0.78 10.04
N LEU A 233 12.75 0.51 9.24
CA LEU A 233 11.40 1.02 9.51
C LEU A 233 10.85 0.45 10.83
N CYS A 234 11.02 -0.85 11.08
CA CYS A 234 10.62 -1.47 12.34
C CYS A 234 11.34 -0.84 13.53
N ALA A 235 12.66 -0.66 13.45
CA ALA A 235 13.43 0.01 14.50
C ALA A 235 12.93 1.44 14.75
N PHE A 236 12.67 2.20 13.69
CA PHE A 236 12.10 3.55 13.78
C PHE A 236 10.71 3.58 14.44
N LEU A 237 9.85 2.62 14.12
CA LEU A 237 8.51 2.49 14.70
C LEU A 237 8.52 1.83 16.10
N GLY A 238 9.68 1.40 16.61
CA GLY A 238 9.78 0.66 17.87
C GLY A 238 9.17 -0.75 17.82
N ILE A 239 9.11 -1.34 16.62
CA ILE A 239 8.66 -2.71 16.35
C ILE A 239 9.87 -3.64 16.42
N TYR A 240 9.77 -4.67 17.25
CA TYR A 240 10.83 -5.64 17.42
C TYR A 240 10.62 -6.83 16.47
N THR A 241 11.64 -7.17 15.69
CA THR A 241 11.54 -8.17 14.61
C THR A 241 12.08 -9.55 14.98
N THR A 242 12.73 -9.69 16.14
CA THR A 242 13.25 -10.99 16.61
C THR A 242 12.35 -11.59 17.69
N PRO A 243 11.90 -12.85 17.54
CA PRO A 243 11.03 -13.49 18.53
C PRO A 243 11.80 -13.86 19.81
N GLY A 244 11.16 -13.69 20.97
CA GLY A 244 11.65 -14.22 22.25
C GLY A 244 12.29 -13.22 23.22
N THR A 245 12.26 -11.92 22.92
CA THR A 245 12.74 -10.87 23.83
C THR A 245 11.71 -10.49 24.88
N ALA A 246 12.15 -10.46 26.14
CA ALA A 246 11.34 -9.98 27.26
C ALA A 246 10.94 -8.52 27.01
N GLY A 247 9.64 -8.23 27.08
CA GLY A 247 9.13 -6.86 26.99
C GLY A 247 8.45 -6.46 25.67
N VAL A 248 8.36 -7.37 24.70
CA VAL A 248 7.63 -7.19 23.45
C VAL A 248 6.18 -7.68 23.62
N GLN A 249 5.21 -6.91 23.10
CA GLN A 249 3.80 -7.25 23.10
C GLN A 249 3.46 -8.20 21.94
N SER A 250 2.26 -8.81 21.95
CA SER A 250 1.83 -9.77 20.91
C SER A 250 1.73 -9.17 19.50
N ASP A 251 1.66 -7.84 19.39
CA ASP A 251 1.67 -7.06 18.15
C ASP A 251 3.09 -6.71 17.67
N GLY A 252 4.13 -7.12 18.40
CA GLY A 252 5.52 -6.84 18.08
C GLY A 252 6.05 -5.49 18.58
N PHE A 253 5.23 -4.66 19.24
CA PHE A 253 5.68 -3.39 19.81
C PHE A 253 6.39 -3.59 21.15
N VAL A 254 7.43 -2.79 21.40
CA VAL A 254 8.11 -2.76 22.70
C VAL A 254 7.27 -1.97 23.70
N LYS A 255 7.02 -2.53 24.90
CA LYS A 255 6.35 -1.83 26.00
C LYS A 255 7.07 -0.53 26.32
N LEU A 256 6.31 0.53 26.63
CA LEU A 256 6.87 1.85 26.98
C LEU A 256 7.96 1.77 28.07
N SER A 257 7.78 0.90 29.06
CA SER A 257 8.71 0.69 30.18
C SER A 257 10.08 0.13 29.77
N HIS A 258 10.22 -0.37 28.55
CA HIS A 258 11.44 -0.99 28.02
C HIS A 258 12.00 -0.26 26.79
N ARG A 259 11.44 0.91 26.43
CA ARG A 259 12.01 1.76 25.38
C ARG A 259 13.12 2.60 26.03
N GLU A 260 14.38 2.28 25.78
CA GLU A 260 15.48 3.17 26.20
C GLU A 260 15.39 4.47 25.41
N ALA A 261 15.45 5.60 26.11
CA ALA A 261 15.47 6.93 25.51
C ALA A 261 16.72 7.06 24.65
N SER A 262 16.54 7.05 23.32
CA SER A 262 17.60 7.32 22.34
C SER A 262 17.54 8.78 21.91
#